data_AF-A0A3D4CU53-F1
#
_entry.id   AF-A0A3D4CU53-F1
#
_cell.length_a   1.000
_cell.length_b   1.000
_cell.length_c   1.000
_cell.angle_alpha   90.00
_cell.angle_beta   90.00
_cell.angle_gamma   90.00
#
_symmetry.space_group_name_H-M   'P 1'
#
loop_
_entity.id
_entity.type
_entity.pdbx_description
1 polymer ?
#
loop_
_entity_poly.entity_id
_entity_poly.type
_entity_poly.pdbx_seq_one_letter_code
_entity_poly.pdbx_strand_id
1 'polypeptide(L)'
;MNLRLLLATASLALLSQGSLTARTWTSADGSKTFEGELRAVDENRITVSVLMKGGKLVTFATSLLSEKDNAFLKGEEAQMILARLADEGAAEALQNQKIGKRLTKSGILSKIEGEVFANHQLTRAPEYYIVYFSASW
;
A
#
# COMPACT_ATOMS: atom_id res chain seq x y z
N MET A 1 8.93 -24.26 25.60
CA MET A 1 9.80 -23.37 24.80
C MET A 1 8.98 -22.14 24.45
N ASN A 2 9.18 -21.06 25.21
CA ASN A 2 8.30 -19.90 25.19
C ASN A 2 8.81 -18.90 24.16
N LEU A 3 8.29 -18.95 22.93
CA LEU A 3 8.64 -17.98 21.91
C LEU A 3 7.86 -16.69 22.20
N ARG A 4 8.54 -15.76 22.87
CA ARG A 4 8.10 -14.39 23.08
C ARG A 4 7.78 -13.78 21.71
N LEU A 5 6.51 -13.45 21.48
CA LEU A 5 6.08 -12.62 20.37
C LEU A 5 6.85 -11.29 20.46
N LEU A 6 7.90 -11.14 19.66
CA LEU A 6 8.49 -9.84 19.36
C LEU A 6 7.42 -9.08 18.57
N LEU A 7 6.77 -8.12 19.23
CA LEU A 7 6.01 -7.07 18.55
C LEU A 7 7.01 -6.25 17.73
N ALA A 8 7.23 -6.65 16.48
CA ALA A 8 7.70 -5.74 15.46
C ALA A 8 6.53 -4.82 15.14
N THR A 9 6.63 -3.55 15.51
CA THR A 9 5.72 -2.48 15.06
C THR A 9 5.96 -2.25 13.58
N ALA A 10 5.47 -3.18 12.75
CA ALA A 10 5.31 -2.96 11.32
C ALA A 10 3.97 -2.26 11.13
N SER A 11 4.03 -1.01 10.68
CA SER A 11 2.86 -0.19 10.41
C SER A 11 2.09 -0.78 9.23
N LEU A 12 1.10 -1.62 9.51
CA LEU A 12 0.26 -2.24 8.50
C LEU A 12 -0.83 -1.25 8.07
N ALA A 13 -0.57 -0.48 7.02
CA ALA A 13 -1.56 0.42 6.43
C ALA A 13 -2.73 -0.40 5.86
N LEU A 14 -3.95 -0.01 6.23
CA LEU A 14 -5.19 -0.70 5.86
C LEU A 14 -5.87 0.02 4.70
N LEU A 15 -6.14 -0.69 3.60
CA LEU A 15 -6.82 -0.13 2.43
C LEU A 15 -8.20 0.44 2.79
N SER A 16 -8.44 1.69 2.40
CA SER A 16 -9.79 2.22 2.16
C SER A 16 -10.30 1.77 0.77
N GLN A 17 -11.62 1.74 0.57
CA GLN A 17 -12.32 0.91 -0.41
C GLN A 17 -11.83 0.99 -1.87
N GLY A 18 -10.92 0.08 -2.23
CA GLY A 18 -10.69 -0.41 -3.60
C GLY A 18 -10.88 -1.93 -3.62
N SER A 19 -11.56 -2.44 -4.64
CA SER A 19 -11.89 -3.86 -4.76
C SER A 19 -10.64 -4.65 -5.18
N LEU A 20 -10.05 -5.39 -4.24
CA LEU A 20 -9.20 -6.52 -4.58
C LEU A 20 -10.09 -7.75 -4.64
N THR A 21 -10.04 -8.50 -5.74
CA THR A 21 -10.91 -9.65 -5.94
C THR A 21 -10.72 -10.66 -4.82
N ALA A 22 -11.82 -11.05 -4.16
CA ALA A 22 -11.79 -12.08 -3.14
C ALA A 22 -11.23 -13.38 -3.72
N ARG A 23 -10.30 -14.00 -3.00
CA ARG A 23 -9.74 -15.31 -3.38
C ARG A 23 -9.88 -16.30 -2.24
N THR A 24 -9.73 -17.57 -2.57
CA THR A 24 -9.61 -18.63 -1.59
C THR A 24 -8.17 -18.69 -1.08
N TRP A 25 -8.03 -18.60 0.24
CA TRP A 25 -6.80 -18.79 0.99
C TRP A 25 -6.82 -20.16 1.65
N THR A 26 -5.66 -20.79 1.75
CA THR A 26 -5.49 -22.14 2.28
C THR A 26 -4.43 -22.14 3.37
N SER A 27 -4.67 -22.88 4.45
CA SER A 27 -3.68 -23.07 5.52
C SER A 27 -2.47 -23.87 5.02
N ALA A 28 -1.33 -23.72 5.69
CA ALA A 28 -0.08 -24.40 5.33
C ALA A 28 -0.20 -25.93 5.27
N ASP A 29 -1.05 -26.51 6.12
CA ASP A 29 -1.35 -27.94 6.18
C ASP A 29 -2.50 -28.36 5.23
N GLY A 30 -3.11 -27.42 4.51
CA GLY A 30 -4.24 -27.67 3.61
C GLY A 30 -5.57 -27.99 4.30
N SER A 31 -5.63 -28.04 5.64
CA SER A 31 -6.81 -28.51 6.36
C SER A 31 -7.94 -27.47 6.43
N LYS A 32 -7.63 -26.19 6.22
CA LYS A 32 -8.58 -25.08 6.31
C LYS A 32 -8.47 -24.18 5.09
N THR A 33 -9.62 -23.73 4.63
CA THR A 33 -9.73 -22.71 3.59
C THR A 33 -10.69 -21.61 4.02
N PHE A 34 -10.49 -20.42 3.48
CA PHE A 34 -11.41 -19.30 3.65
C PHE A 34 -11.37 -18.38 2.45
N GLU A 35 -12.47 -17.69 2.19
CA GLU A 35 -12.54 -16.66 1.16
C GLU A 35 -12.32 -15.29 1.77
N GLY A 36 -11.50 -14.48 1.11
CA GLY A 36 -11.34 -13.09 1.49
C GLY A 36 -10.47 -12.28 0.55
N GLU A 37 -10.58 -10.98 0.70
CA GLU A 37 -9.87 -9.99 -0.10
C GLU A 37 -8.58 -9.58 0.62
N LEU A 38 -7.46 -9.63 -0.08
CA LEU A 38 -6.21 -9.10 0.46
C LEU A 38 -6.40 -7.61 0.78
N ARG A 39 -6.06 -7.17 2.00
CA ARG A 39 -6.18 -5.76 2.41
C ARG A 39 -4.88 -5.11 2.80
N ALA A 40 -3.92 -5.87 3.32
CA ALA A 40 -2.60 -5.35 3.62
C ALA A 40 -1.58 -6.48 3.61
N VAL A 41 -0.36 -6.17 3.22
CA VAL A 41 0.81 -7.04 3.38
C VAL A 41 1.85 -6.23 4.14
N ASP A 42 2.53 -6.85 5.08
CA ASP A 42 3.70 -6.24 5.71
C ASP A 42 4.84 -6.08 4.69
N GLU A 43 5.69 -5.06 4.84
CA GLU A 43 6.82 -4.79 3.94
C GLU A 43 7.75 -6.00 3.81
N ASN A 44 7.97 -6.72 4.91
CA ASN A 44 8.77 -7.94 4.96
C ASN A 44 7.99 -9.20 4.57
N ARG A 45 6.70 -9.06 4.24
CA ARG A 45 5.77 -10.15 3.89
C ARG A 45 5.68 -11.24 4.97
N ILE A 46 5.86 -10.85 6.23
CA ILE A 46 5.76 -11.75 7.38
C ILE A 46 4.29 -11.93 7.78
N THR A 47 3.48 -10.88 7.59
CA THR A 47 2.05 -10.90 7.90
C THR A 47 1.21 -10.35 6.75
N VAL A 48 -0.04 -10.77 6.74
CA VAL A 48 -1.04 -10.36 5.76
C VAL A 48 -2.39 -10.14 6.44
N SER A 49 -3.11 -9.09 6.07
CA SER A 49 -4.48 -8.85 6.51
C SER A 49 -5.46 -9.11 5.38
N VAL A 50 -6.50 -9.89 5.67
CA VAL A 50 -7.53 -10.29 4.72
C VAL A 50 -8.90 -9.85 5.24
N LEU A 51 -9.71 -9.24 4.38
CA LEU A 51 -11.11 -8.94 4.65
C LEU A 51 -11.95 -10.18 4.33
N MET A 52 -12.50 -10.79 5.36
CA MET A 52 -13.37 -11.96 5.25
C MET A 52 -14.76 -11.58 4.77
N LYS A 53 -15.48 -12.58 4.23
CA LYS A 53 -16.93 -12.49 4.00
C LYS A 53 -17.63 -12.11 5.31
N GLY A 54 -18.36 -10.99 5.31
CA GLY A 54 -18.96 -10.39 6.51
C GLY A 54 -18.23 -9.15 7.04
N GLY A 55 -17.17 -8.69 6.36
CA GLY A 55 -16.51 -7.41 6.67
C GLY A 55 -15.51 -7.49 7.84
N LYS A 56 -15.29 -8.69 8.40
CA LYS A 56 -14.29 -8.91 9.44
C LYS A 56 -12.90 -8.91 8.82
N LEU A 57 -12.06 -7.98 9.24
CA LEU A 57 -10.64 -7.97 8.91
C LEU A 57 -9.88 -8.92 9.86
N VAL A 58 -9.03 -9.78 9.29
CA VAL A 58 -8.22 -10.74 10.05
C VAL A 58 -6.79 -10.76 9.53
N THR A 59 -5.83 -10.76 10.46
CA THR A 59 -4.40 -10.79 10.15
C THR A 59 -3.83 -12.19 10.40
N PHE A 60 -3.00 -12.67 9.47
CA PHE A 60 -2.35 -13.97 9.50
C PHE A 60 -0.85 -13.83 9.30
N ALA A 61 -0.08 -14.71 9.95
CA ALA A 61 1.32 -14.91 9.57
C ALA A 61 1.39 -15.68 8.24
N THR A 62 2.27 -15.27 7.33
CA THR A 62 2.41 -15.91 6.01
C THR A 62 2.91 -17.36 6.11
N SER A 63 3.61 -17.70 7.19
CA SER A 63 3.99 -19.08 7.53
C SER A 63 2.80 -20.02 7.79
N LEU A 64 1.61 -19.49 8.06
CA LEU A 64 0.38 -20.27 8.24
C LEU A 64 -0.38 -20.51 6.94
N LEU A 65 0.09 -19.94 5.83
CA LEU A 65 -0.54 -20.07 4.51
C LEU A 65 0.13 -21.14 3.67
N SER A 66 -0.64 -21.69 2.72
CA SER A 66 -0.13 -22.65 1.75
C SER A 66 1.03 -22.09 0.93
N GLU A 67 1.82 -22.99 0.34
CA GLU A 67 2.91 -22.59 -0.55
C GLU A 67 2.40 -21.78 -1.75
N LYS A 68 1.22 -22.14 -2.29
CA LYS A 68 0.56 -21.44 -3.39
C LYS A 68 0.18 -20.01 -3.02
N ASP A 69 -0.37 -19.80 -1.83
CA ASP A 69 -0.74 -18.47 -1.36
C ASP A 69 0.51 -17.63 -1.04
N ASN A 70 1.55 -18.26 -0.50
CA ASN A 70 2.86 -17.62 -0.35
C ASN A 70 3.50 -17.23 -1.69
N ALA A 71 3.34 -18.05 -2.74
CA ALA A 71 3.80 -17.72 -4.09
C ALA A 71 3.05 -16.51 -4.66
N PHE A 72 1.73 -16.41 -4.43
CA PHE A 72 0.95 -15.23 -4.78
C PHE A 72 1.46 -13.97 -4.06
N LEU A 73 1.70 -14.05 -2.75
CA LEU A 73 2.26 -12.93 -1.98
C LEU A 73 3.68 -12.55 -2.45
N LYS A 74 4.39 -13.46 -3.10
CA LYS A 74 5.70 -13.19 -3.72
C LYS A 74 5.62 -12.52 -5.09
N GLY A 75 4.49 -12.67 -5.79
CA GLY A 75 4.29 -12.18 -7.15
C GLY A 75 4.16 -10.67 -7.30
N GLU A 76 3.99 -10.23 -8.55
CA GLU A 76 3.85 -8.81 -8.92
C GLU A 76 2.55 -8.19 -8.39
N GLU A 77 1.46 -8.97 -8.31
CA GLU A 77 0.17 -8.48 -7.80
C GLU A 77 0.26 -8.00 -6.35
N ALA A 78 0.91 -8.75 -5.46
CA ALA A 78 1.13 -8.35 -4.08
C ALA A 78 2.07 -7.14 -3.96
N GLN A 79 3.03 -7.00 -4.88
CA GLN A 79 3.92 -5.84 -4.95
C GLN A 79 3.17 -4.57 -5.37
N MET A 80 2.28 -4.66 -6.36
CA MET A 80 1.42 -3.53 -6.73
C MET A 80 0.52 -3.09 -5.57
N ILE A 81 0.02 -4.05 -4.77
CA ILE A 81 -0.79 -3.76 -3.59
C ILE A 81 0.05 -3.07 -2.50
N LEU A 82 1.25 -3.57 -2.23
CA LEU A 82 2.21 -2.92 -1.31
C LEU A 82 2.58 -1.51 -1.76
N ALA A 83 2.87 -1.30 -3.05
CA ALA A 83 3.19 0.02 -3.59
C ALA A 83 2.01 0.99 -3.43
N ARG A 84 0.78 0.54 -3.72
CA ARG A 84 -0.43 1.34 -3.50
C ARG A 84 -0.65 1.70 -2.03
N LEU A 85 -0.39 0.75 -1.12
CA LEU A 85 -0.49 0.98 0.32
C LEU A 85 0.56 1.99 0.82
N ALA A 86 1.79 1.89 0.31
CA ALA A 86 2.85 2.84 0.59
C ALA A 86 2.50 4.24 0.06
N ASP A 87 1.84 4.33 -1.10
CA ASP A 87 1.39 5.60 -1.67
C ASP A 87 0.33 6.31 -0.82
N GLU A 88 -0.60 5.57 -0.22
CA GLU A 88 -1.60 6.12 0.70
C GLU A 88 -0.93 6.71 1.95
N GLY A 89 0.06 6.02 2.52
CA GLY A 89 0.88 6.55 3.63
C GLY A 89 1.79 7.71 3.22
N ALA A 90 2.31 7.69 2.00
CA ALA A 90 3.14 8.76 1.46
C ALA A 90 2.32 10.04 1.17
N ALA A 91 1.04 9.93 0.83
CA ALA A 91 0.12 11.07 0.71
C ALA A 91 -0.09 11.77 2.06
N GLU A 92 -0.24 11.01 3.15
CA GLU A 92 -0.31 11.57 4.51
C GLU A 92 1.02 12.22 4.93
N ALA A 93 2.15 11.54 4.65
CA ALA A 93 3.47 12.10 4.89
C ALA A 93 3.71 13.40 4.12
N LEU A 94 3.21 13.51 2.88
CA LEU A 94 3.30 14.72 2.06
C LEU A 94 2.53 15.89 2.66
N GLN A 95 1.34 15.64 3.22
CA GLN A 95 0.52 16.66 3.89
C GLN A 95 1.16 17.18 5.19
N ASN A 96 2.02 16.38 5.82
CA ASN A 96 2.76 16.79 7.02
C ASN A 96 4.00 17.65 6.69
N GLN A 97 4.46 17.67 5.43
CA GLN A 97 5.60 18.48 5.01
C GLN A 97 5.20 19.94 4.74
N LYS A 98 6.08 20.90 5.09
CA LYS A 98 5.85 22.33 4.86
C LYS A 98 5.59 22.68 3.39
N ILE A 99 6.34 22.05 2.47
CA ILE A 99 6.21 22.23 1.03
C ILE A 99 5.13 21.30 0.48
N GLY A 100 5.16 20.01 0.85
CA GLY A 100 4.23 18.99 0.34
C GLY A 100 2.76 19.36 0.49
N LYS A 101 2.34 19.89 1.65
CA LYS A 101 0.95 20.36 1.86
C LYS A 101 0.49 21.50 0.97
N ARG A 102 1.43 22.22 0.34
CA ARG A 102 1.11 23.26 -0.64
C ARG A 102 0.90 22.65 -2.02
N LEU A 103 1.66 21.60 -2.36
CA LEU A 103 1.54 20.90 -3.64
C LEU A 103 0.20 20.17 -3.79
N THR A 104 -0.42 19.76 -2.68
CA THR A 104 -1.75 19.12 -2.70
C THR A 104 -2.91 20.09 -2.94
N LYS A 105 -2.68 21.40 -2.94
CA LYS A 105 -3.73 22.40 -3.21
C LYS A 105 -4.01 22.51 -4.70
N SER A 106 -5.29 22.55 -5.05
CA SER A 106 -5.72 22.77 -6.43
C SER A 106 -5.15 24.08 -6.99
N GLY A 107 -4.67 24.05 -8.23
CA GLY A 107 -4.11 25.22 -8.94
C GLY A 107 -2.64 25.53 -8.64
N ILE A 108 -1.98 24.78 -7.76
CA ILE A 108 -0.53 24.93 -7.51
C ILE A 108 0.30 24.17 -8.53
N LEU A 109 -0.17 22.99 -8.93
CA LEU A 109 0.55 22.16 -9.89
C LEU A 109 0.00 22.35 -11.28
N SER A 110 0.91 22.37 -12.24
CA SER A 110 0.58 22.35 -13.66
C SER A 110 1.36 21.25 -14.35
N LYS A 111 0.70 20.60 -15.30
CA LYS A 111 1.29 19.60 -16.17
C LYS A 111 1.32 20.16 -17.59
N ILE A 112 2.38 19.83 -18.33
CA ILE A 112 2.46 20.14 -19.76
C ILE A 112 1.59 19.13 -20.50
N GLU A 113 0.59 19.62 -21.21
CA GLU A 113 -0.27 18.84 -22.10
C GLU A 113 -0.16 19.40 -23.51
N GLY A 114 0.71 18.78 -24.32
CA GLY A 114 1.09 19.34 -25.63
C GLY A 114 1.84 20.66 -25.46
N GLU A 115 1.27 21.74 -26.00
CA GLU A 115 1.86 23.09 -25.94
C GLU A 115 1.29 23.96 -24.80
N VAL A 116 0.38 23.41 -23.98
CA VAL A 116 -0.29 24.18 -22.91
C VAL A 116 0.04 23.64 -21.52
N PHE A 117 -0.07 24.52 -20.52
CA PHE A 117 -0.04 24.15 -19.11
C PHE A 117 -1.47 23.93 -18.61
N ALA A 118 -1.77 22.71 -18.18
CA ALA A 118 -3.05 22.34 -17.58
C ALA A 118 -2.90 22.17 -16.06
N ASN A 119 -3.91 22.56 -15.29
CA ASN A 119 -3.95 22.33 -13.85
C ASN A 119 -3.88 20.83 -13.54
N HIS A 120 -3.10 20.46 -12.51
CA HIS A 120 -2.89 19.08 -12.14
C HIS A 120 -3.07 18.87 -10.64
N GLN A 121 -3.53 17.68 -10.24
CA GLN A 121 -3.54 17.23 -8.84
C GLN A 121 -2.68 15.98 -8.72
N LEU A 122 -1.88 15.90 -7.66
CA LEU A 122 -1.08 14.71 -7.36
C LEU A 122 -2.01 13.54 -7.10
N THR A 123 -1.88 12.52 -7.92
CA THR A 123 -2.54 11.23 -7.73
C THR A 123 -1.73 10.30 -6.83
N ARG A 124 -0.43 10.55 -6.71
CA ARG A 124 0.54 9.78 -5.92
C ARG A 124 1.58 10.71 -5.30
N ALA A 125 2.12 10.34 -4.15
CA ALA A 125 3.25 11.05 -3.55
C ALA A 125 4.51 10.89 -4.42
N PRO A 126 5.18 11.98 -4.82
CA PRO A 126 6.42 11.90 -5.59
C PRO A 126 7.53 11.25 -4.76
N GLU A 127 8.24 10.29 -5.35
CA GLU A 127 9.42 9.66 -4.73
C GLU A 127 10.63 10.61 -4.71
N TYR A 128 10.74 11.49 -5.71
CA TYR A 128 11.83 12.44 -5.86
C TYR A 128 11.32 13.82 -6.31
N TYR A 129 12.08 14.86 -5.98
CA TYR A 129 11.82 16.24 -6.42
C TYR A 129 13.10 16.84 -7.02
N ILE A 130 12.94 17.58 -8.11
CA ILE A 130 13.98 18.46 -8.63
C ILE A 130 13.57 19.89 -8.32
N VAL A 131 14.39 20.59 -7.53
CA VAL A 131 14.20 22.02 -7.26
C VAL A 131 15.03 22.80 -8.26
N TYR A 132 14.36 23.42 -9.22
CA TYR A 132 15.00 24.31 -10.17
C TYR A 132 14.78 25.76 -9.72
N PHE A 133 15.86 26.51 -9.56
CA PHE A 133 15.84 27.94 -9.29
C PHE A 133 16.71 28.63 -10.34
N SER A 134 16.11 29.51 -11.13
CA SER A 134 16.83 30.43 -12.00
C SER A 134 16.79 31.83 -11.38
N ALA A 135 17.95 32.34 -10.98
CA ALA A 135 18.10 33.76 -10.71
C ALA A 135 18.12 34.48 -12.06
N SER A 136 17.14 35.36 -12.31
CA SER A 136 17.28 36.37 -13.36
C SER A 136 18.28 37.41 -12.84
N TRP A 137 19.31 37.65 -13.65
CA TRP A 137 20.26 38.75 -13.44
C TRP A 137 19.69 40.02 -14.07
#